data_AF-A0A109VBU7-F1
#
_entry.id   AF-A0A109VBU7-F1
#
_cell.length_a   1.000
_cell.length_b   1.000
_cell.length_c   1.000
_cell.angle_alpha   90.00
_cell.angle_beta   90.00
_cell.angle_gamma   90.00
#
_symmetry.space_group_name_H-M   'P 1'
#
loop_
_entity.id
_entity.type
_entity.pdbx_description
1 polymer ?
#
loop_
_entity_poly.entity_id
_entity_poly.type
_entity_poly.pdbx_seq_one_letter_code
_entity_poly.pdbx_strand_id
1 'polypeptide(L)'
;PALKSNWMVLHVTMAFIGEAFFVVAFVASIYYLAVKDEERKKSLDRVTYTAIAIGYPIFTAGALIFGAIWAEAAWGAYWSWDPKETWS
;
A
#
# COMPACT_ATOMS: atom_id res chain seq x y z
N PRO A 1 -19.67 -15.67 -5.68
CA PRO A 1 -18.60 -16.13 -4.74
C PRO A 1 -17.69 -14.95 -4.35
N ALA A 2 -17.43 -14.71 -3.07
CA ALA A 2 -16.73 -13.52 -2.56
C ALA A 2 -15.35 -13.25 -3.21
N LEU A 3 -14.66 -14.31 -3.65
CA LEU A 3 -13.35 -14.24 -4.32
C LEU A 3 -13.42 -13.96 -5.83
N LYS A 4 -14.62 -13.95 -6.43
CA LYS A 4 -14.84 -13.72 -7.86
C LYS A 4 -15.64 -12.43 -8.08
N SER A 5 -15.10 -11.30 -7.62
CA SER A 5 -15.70 -9.97 -7.81
C SER A 5 -14.67 -8.98 -8.32
N ASN A 6 -15.12 -7.99 -9.11
CA ASN A 6 -14.25 -6.92 -9.61
C ASN A 6 -13.68 -6.08 -8.46
N TRP A 7 -14.42 -5.96 -7.35
CA TRP A 7 -13.98 -5.28 -6.13
C TRP A 7 -12.77 -5.95 -5.50
N MET A 8 -12.74 -7.28 -5.46
CA MET A 8 -11.57 -8.03 -4.96
C MET A 8 -10.34 -7.74 -5.82
N VAL A 9 -10.50 -7.76 -7.15
CA VAL A 9 -9.40 -7.51 -8.08
C VAL A 9 -8.87 -6.09 -7.90
N LEU A 10 -9.73 -5.08 -7.85
CA LEU A 10 -9.33 -3.68 -7.63
C LEU A 10 -8.63 -3.48 -6.29
N HIS A 11 -9.17 -4.03 -5.20
CA HIS A 11 -8.57 -3.99 -3.88
C HIS A 11 -7.14 -4.55 -3.89
N VAL A 12 -6.98 -5.80 -4.31
CA VAL A 12 -5.70 -6.51 -4.24
C VAL A 12 -4.66 -5.89 -5.17
N THR A 13 -5.04 -5.57 -6.41
CA THR A 13 -4.09 -5.01 -7.39
C THR A 13 -3.59 -3.64 -6.97
N MET A 14 -4.45 -2.75 -6.49
CA MET A 14 -4.03 -1.42 -6.06
C MET A 14 -3.28 -1.45 -4.74
N ALA A 15 -3.66 -2.29 -3.78
CA ALA A 15 -2.90 -2.50 -2.55
C ALA A 15 -1.47 -2.97 -2.88
N PHE A 16 -1.33 -3.97 -3.74
CA PHE A 16 -0.03 -4.50 -4.17
C PHE A 16 0.84 -3.45 -4.89
N ILE A 17 0.25 -2.63 -5.76
CA ILE A 17 0.98 -1.53 -6.41
C ILE A 17 1.46 -0.51 -5.37
N GLY A 18 0.61 -0.14 -4.42
CA GLY A 18 0.98 0.77 -3.32
C GLY A 18 2.14 0.22 -2.48
N GLU A 19 2.08 -1.07 -2.13
CA GLU A 19 3.16 -1.76 -1.41
C GLU A 19 4.46 -1.82 -2.22
N ALA A 20 4.40 -2.03 -3.54
CA ALA A 20 5.59 -2.00 -4.39
C ALA A 20 6.32 -0.65 -4.32
N PHE A 21 5.59 0.47 -4.29
CA PHE A 21 6.18 1.79 -4.07
C PHE A 21 6.82 1.91 -2.67
N PHE A 22 6.20 1.36 -1.63
CA PHE A 22 6.80 1.33 -0.29
C PHE A 22 8.07 0.48 -0.21
N VAL A 23 8.13 -0.64 -0.93
CA VAL A 23 9.36 -1.44 -1.05
C VAL A 23 10.48 -0.64 -1.71
N VAL A 24 10.17 0.11 -2.78
CA VAL A 24 11.15 1.00 -3.43
C VAL A 24 11.65 2.07 -2.46
N ALA A 25 10.74 2.70 -1.70
CA ALA A 25 11.10 3.68 -0.69
C ALA A 25 11.98 3.08 0.42
N PHE A 26 11.66 1.87 0.87
CA PHE A 26 12.43 1.15 1.88
C PHE A 26 13.84 0.84 1.40
N VAL A 27 13.99 0.27 0.20
CA VAL A 27 15.31 -0.03 -0.37
C VAL A 27 16.13 1.23 -0.61
N ALA A 28 15.50 2.30 -1.13
CA ALA A 28 16.15 3.60 -1.31
C ALA A 28 16.61 4.20 0.03
N SER A 29 15.82 4.06 1.09
CA SER A 29 16.16 4.53 2.44
C SER A 29 17.31 3.74 3.06
N ILE A 30 17.34 2.42 2.89
CA ILE A 30 18.48 1.60 3.34
C ILE A 30 19.75 2.02 2.59
N TYR A 31 19.65 2.24 1.28
CA TYR A 31 20.81 2.68 0.50
C TYR A 31 21.25 4.10 0.89
N TYR A 32 20.32 5.00 1.20
CA TYR A 32 20.60 6.34 1.70
C TYR A 32 21.49 6.29 2.96
N LEU A 33 21.23 5.36 3.88
CA LEU A 33 22.02 5.19 5.10
C LEU A 33 23.44 4.64 4.82
N ALA A 34 23.63 3.90 3.73
CA ALA A 34 24.92 3.30 3.38
C ALA A 34 25.84 4.26 2.59
N VAL A 35 25.29 5.31 1.98
CA VAL A 35 26.03 6.24 1.12
C VAL A 35 26.54 7.44 1.91
N LYS A 36 27.78 7.86 1.65
CA LYS A 36 28.40 9.06 2.24
C LYS A 36 28.37 10.29 1.32
N ASP A 37 28.17 10.06 0.02
CA ASP A 37 28.10 11.11 -0.98
C ASP A 37 26.78 11.90 -0.86
N GLU A 38 26.89 13.21 -0.65
CA GLU A 38 25.73 14.07 -0.37
C GLU A 38 24.83 14.29 -1.59
N GLU A 39 25.36 14.23 -2.81
CA GLU A 39 24.55 14.34 -4.03
C GLU A 39 23.68 13.09 -4.22
N ARG A 40 24.26 11.90 -4.05
CA ARG A 40 23.55 10.62 -4.06
C ARG A 40 22.51 10.55 -2.94
N LYS A 41 22.81 11.03 -1.74
CA LYS A 41 21.85 11.11 -0.64
C LYS A 41 20.63 11.95 -1.02
N LYS A 42 20.82 13.13 -1.61
CA LYS A 42 19.70 13.96 -2.12
C LYS A 42 18.88 13.25 -3.19
N SER A 43 19.54 12.52 -4.09
CA SER A 43 18.85 11.73 -5.12
C SER A 43 17.99 10.61 -4.50
N LEU A 44 18.54 9.86 -3.55
CA LEU A 44 17.83 8.79 -2.84
C LEU A 44 16.68 9.30 -1.97
N ASP A 45 16.86 10.47 -1.34
CA ASP A 45 15.81 11.14 -0.58
C ASP A 45 14.64 11.55 -1.51
N ARG A 46 14.95 12.12 -2.68
CA ARG A 46 13.94 12.43 -3.70
C ARG A 46 13.19 11.18 -4.17
N VAL A 47 13.89 10.07 -4.40
CA VAL A 47 13.27 8.79 -4.79
C VAL A 47 12.35 8.30 -3.69
N THR A 48 12.82 8.29 -2.44
CA THR A 48 12.05 7.87 -1.26
C THR A 48 10.79 8.70 -1.12
N TYR A 49 10.91 10.03 -1.13
CA TYR A 49 9.78 10.94 -1.06
C TYR A 49 8.77 10.71 -2.19
N THR A 50 9.24 10.63 -3.43
CA THR A 50 8.37 10.43 -4.61
C THR A 50 7.63 9.09 -4.53
N ALA A 51 8.33 8.03 -4.13
CA ALA A 51 7.75 6.70 -3.99
C ALA A 51 6.67 6.68 -2.91
N ILE A 52 6.91 7.29 -1.74
CA ILE A 52 5.90 7.39 -0.68
C ILE A 52 4.71 8.25 -1.12
N ALA A 53 4.97 9.41 -1.73
CA ALA A 53 3.93 10.34 -2.17
C ALA A 53 2.97 9.73 -3.20
N ILE A 54 3.46 8.81 -4.05
CA ILE A 54 2.65 8.07 -5.02
C ILE A 54 2.03 6.81 -4.39
N GLY A 55 2.82 6.04 -3.65
CA GLY A 55 2.41 4.77 -3.05
C GLY A 55 1.29 4.93 -2.02
N TYR A 56 1.36 5.97 -1.18
CA TYR A 56 0.40 6.22 -0.11
C TYR A 56 -1.05 6.40 -0.59
N PRO A 57 -1.37 7.30 -1.54
CA PRO A 57 -2.74 7.44 -2.04
C PRO A 57 -3.22 6.18 -2.77
N ILE A 58 -2.35 5.49 -3.52
CA ILE A 58 -2.70 4.24 -4.22
C ILE A 58 -3.04 3.14 -3.20
N PHE A 59 -2.20 2.95 -2.19
CA PHE A 59 -2.43 2.00 -1.11
C PHE A 59 -3.69 2.33 -0.34
N THR A 60 -3.90 3.60 0.01
CA THR A 60 -5.11 4.05 0.73
C THR A 60 -6.37 3.73 -0.07
N ALA A 61 -6.39 4.03 -1.37
CA ALA A 61 -7.52 3.70 -2.22
C ALA A 61 -7.71 2.18 -2.37
N GLY A 62 -6.64 1.44 -2.62
CA GLY A 62 -6.65 -0.02 -2.78
C GLY A 62 -7.04 -0.76 -1.51
N ALA A 63 -6.20 -0.64 -0.48
CA ALA A 63 -6.30 -1.40 0.76
C ALA A 63 -7.51 -0.98 1.61
N LEU A 64 -7.74 0.34 1.78
CA LEU A 64 -8.77 0.82 2.70
C LEU A 64 -10.12 1.02 2.00
N ILE A 65 -10.17 1.82 0.92
CA ILE A 65 -11.45 2.18 0.29
C ILE A 65 -12.05 0.98 -0.46
N PHE A 66 -11.32 0.41 -1.42
CA PHE A 66 -11.82 -0.74 -2.18
C PHE A 66 -11.90 -2.00 -1.33
N GLY A 67 -11.05 -2.14 -0.31
CA GLY A 67 -11.15 -3.20 0.69
C GLY A 67 -12.47 -3.15 1.46
N ALA A 68 -12.86 -1.98 1.96
CA ALA A 68 -14.13 -1.80 2.66
C ALA A 68 -15.34 -2.08 1.76
N ILE A 69 -15.32 -1.61 0.51
CA ILE A 69 -16.40 -1.87 -0.47
C ILE A 69 -16.50 -3.38 -0.76
N TRP A 70 -15.37 -4.06 -0.92
CA TRP A 70 -15.36 -5.50 -1.10
C TRP A 70 -15.93 -6.23 0.13
N ALA A 71 -15.59 -5.79 1.35
CA ALA A 71 -16.08 -6.37 2.59
C ALA A 71 -17.61 -6.28 2.71
N GLU A 72 -18.20 -5.13 2.37
CA GLU A 72 -19.66 -4.99 2.31
C GLU A 72 -20.28 -5.96 1.30
N ALA A 73 -19.72 -6.04 0.09
CA ALA A 73 -20.22 -6.93 -0.95
C ALA A 73 -20.07 -8.42 -0.61
N ALA A 74 -19.09 -8.79 0.22
CA ALA A 74 -18.80 -10.17 0.59
C ALA A 74 -19.51 -10.63 1.88
N TRP A 75 -19.61 -9.75 2.86
CA TRP A 75 -20.04 -10.07 4.23
C TRP A 75 -21.20 -9.21 4.75
N GLY A 76 -21.67 -8.23 3.97
CA GLY A 76 -22.79 -7.35 4.32
C GLY A 76 -22.43 -6.22 5.30
N ALA A 77 -21.14 -6.05 5.62
CA ALA A 77 -20.63 -4.98 6.46
C ALA A 77 -19.25 -4.50 5.99
N TYR A 78 -19.01 -3.19 6.04
CA TYR A 78 -17.70 -2.60 5.70
C TYR A 78 -16.59 -3.00 6.68
N TRP A 79 -16.96 -3.26 7.94
CA TRP A 79 -16.09 -3.66 9.03
C TRP A 79 -16.94 -4.26 10.15
N SER A 80 -16.49 -5.37 10.73
CA SER A 80 -17.26 -6.18 11.68
C SER A 80 -16.58 -6.39 13.04
N TRP A 81 -15.42 -5.75 13.27
CA TRP A 81 -14.65 -5.83 14.53
C TRP A 81 -14.36 -7.25 15.01
N ASP A 82 -14.46 -8.26 14.15
CA ASP A 82 -14.20 -9.63 14.55
C ASP A 82 -12.67 -9.86 14.68
N PRO A 83 -12.23 -10.94 15.33
CA PRO A 83 -10.80 -11.20 15.54
C PRO A 83 -9.98 -11.20 14.24
N LYS A 84 -10.54 -11.56 13.08
CA LYS A 84 -9.78 -11.57 11.81
C LYS A 84 -9.52 -10.15 11.28
N GLU A 85 -10.35 -9.19 11.67
CA GLU A 85 -10.30 -7.79 11.21
C GLU A 85 -9.59 -6.90 12.26
N THR A 86 -9.65 -7.26 13.54
CA THR A 86 -9.08 -6.46 14.64
C THR A 86 -7.75 -6.99 15.17
N TRP A 87 -7.44 -8.25 14.91
CA TRP A 87 -6.17 -8.87 15.26
C TRP A 87 -5.39 -9.28 14.02
N SER A 88 -4.46 -8.39 13.69
CA SER A 88 -3.17 -8.61 13.02
C SER A 88 -2.25 -7.48 13.44
#